data_AF-A0A2V2CRZ9-F1
#
_entry.id   AF-A0A2V2CRZ9-F1
#
_cell.length_a   1.000
_cell.length_b   1.000
_cell.length_c   1.000
_cell.angle_alpha   90.00
_cell.angle_beta   90.00
_cell.angle_gamma   90.00
#
_symmetry.space_group_name_H-M   'P 1'
#
loop_
_entity.id
_entity.type
_entity.pdbx_description
1 polymer ?
#
loop_
_entity_poly.entity_id
_entity_poly.type
_entity_poly.pdbx_seq_one_letter_code
_entity_poly.pdbx_strand_id
1 'polypeptide(L)' 'GMETQYTEILGVKVPSVTIPITPGRNLAVILEVAAMNNRQKRMGYNAAVEFTEQMSRFFENKNQ' A
#
# COMPACT_ATOMS: atom_id res chain seq x y z
N GLY A 1 10.75 1.11 -2.39
CA GLY A 1 9.93 2.28 -2.75
C GLY A 1 8.81 2.43 -1.74
N MET A 2 9.11 3.08 -0.62
CA MET A 2 8.27 3.16 0.58
C MET A 2 7.59 4.52 0.76
N GLU A 3 7.70 5.41 -0.22
CA GLU A 3 7.17 6.77 -0.09
C GLU A 3 5.76 6.87 -0.65
N THR A 4 4.85 7.36 0.20
CA THR A 4 3.49 7.73 -0.22
C THR A 4 3.59 9.07 -0.94
N GLN A 5 3.13 9.13 -2.19
CA GLN A 5 3.07 10.39 -2.93
C GLN A 5 1.92 11.24 -2.40
N TYR A 6 2.11 12.56 -2.44
CA TYR A 6 1.09 13.52 -2.03
C TYR A 6 0.90 14.57 -3.13
N THR A 7 -0.34 15.02 -3.30
CA THR A 7 -0.72 16.17 -4.11
C THR A 7 -1.26 17.25 -3.18
N GLU A 8 -0.86 18.50 -3.38
CA GLU A 8 -1.35 19.62 -2.61
C GLU A 8 -2.63 20.19 -3.24
N ILE A 9 -3.67 20.34 -2.43
CA ILE A 9 -4.96 20.92 -2.82
C ILE A 9 -5.34 21.91 -1.73
N LEU A 10 -5.39 23.21 -2.06
CA LEU A 10 -5.73 24.30 -1.12
C LEU A 10 -4.87 24.29 0.16
N GLY A 11 -3.56 24.02 0.04
CA GLY A 11 -2.65 23.93 1.19
C GLY A 11 -2.73 22.61 1.96
N VAL A 12 -3.60 21.67 1.57
CA VAL A 12 -3.76 20.36 2.20
C VAL A 12 -3.01 19.30 1.39
N LYS A 13 -2.14 18.53 2.04
CA LYS A 13 -1.46 17.38 1.42
C LYS A 13 -2.40 16.17 1.37
N VAL A 14 -2.83 15.81 0.17
CA VAL A 14 -3.71 14.66 -0.08
C VAL A 14 -2.89 13.48 -0.62
N PRO A 15 -3.00 12.27 -0.05
CA PRO A 15 -2.33 11.08 -0.60
C PRO A 15 -2.74 10.83 -2.05
N SER A 16 -1.75 10.58 -2.91
CA SER A 16 -1.93 10.40 -4.34
C SER A 16 -1.32 9.08 -4.81
N VAL A 17 -1.96 8.45 -5.79
CA VAL A 17 -1.50 7.20 -6.41
C VAL A 17 -1.69 7.33 -7.92
N THR A 18 -0.63 7.06 -8.67
CA THR A 18 -0.67 7.04 -10.14
C THR A 18 -0.93 5.62 -10.62
N ILE A 19 -2.01 5.44 -11.38
CA ILE A 19 -2.39 4.13 -11.97
C ILE A 19 -2.16 4.20 -13.48
N PRO A 20 -1.29 3.36 -14.06
CA PRO A 20 -1.12 3.31 -15.51
C PRO A 20 -2.34 2.67 -16.17
N ILE A 21 -2.81 3.25 -17.27
CA ILE A 21 -3.92 2.70 -18.05
C ILE A 21 -3.34 1.78 -19.12
N THR A 22 -3.76 0.51 -19.11
CA THR A 22 -3.36 -0.48 -20.11
C THR A 22 -4.60 -1.26 -20.57
N PRO A 23 -4.80 -1.44 -21.90
CA PRO A 23 -5.88 -2.27 -22.41
C PRO A 23 -5.84 -3.69 -21.82
N GLY A 24 -7.01 -4.30 -21.62
CA GLY A 24 -7.13 -5.65 -21.06
C GLY A 24 -7.15 -5.73 -19.53
N ARG A 25 -7.11 -4.58 -18.82
CA ARG A 25 -7.31 -4.52 -17.37
C ARG A 25 -8.63 -3.86 -17.00
N ASN A 26 -9.32 -4.41 -15.99
CA ASN A 26 -10.53 -3.81 -15.45
C ASN A 26 -10.18 -2.65 -14.50
N LEU A 27 -10.39 -1.42 -14.98
CA LEU A 27 -10.09 -0.21 -14.20
C LEU A 27 -10.93 -0.07 -12.93
N ALA A 28 -12.17 -0.56 -12.92
CA ALA A 28 -13.04 -0.48 -11.75
C ALA A 28 -12.48 -1.29 -10.57
N VAL A 29 -12.04 -2.52 -10.86
CA VAL A 29 -11.40 -3.40 -9.86
C VAL A 29 -10.09 -2.79 -9.35
N ILE A 30 -9.29 -2.19 -10.23
CA ILE A 30 -8.04 -1.54 -9.82
C ILE A 30 -8.32 -0.37 -8.87
N LEU A 31 -9.34 0.43 -9.16
CA LEU A 31 -9.74 1.55 -8.31
C LEU A 31 -10.23 1.08 -6.93
N GLU A 32 -11.02 0.02 -6.89
CA GLU A 32 -11.52 -0.58 -5.64
C GLU A 32 -10.36 -1.05 -4.74
N VAL A 33 -9.40 -1.77 -5.31
CA VAL A 33 -8.21 -2.25 -4.59
C VAL A 33 -7.36 -1.06 -4.10
N ALA A 34 -7.19 -0.02 -4.92
CA ALA A 34 -6.46 1.18 -4.53
C ALA A 34 -7.14 1.89 -3.34
N ALA A 35 -8.47 1.98 -3.34
CA ALA A 35 -9.23 2.56 -2.23
C ALA A 35 -9.12 1.72 -0.94
N MET A 36 -9.24 0.39 -1.05
CA MET A 36 -9.03 -0.50 0.09
C MET A 36 -7.61 -0.39 0.66
N ASN A 37 -6.59 -0.32 -0.19
CA ASN A 37 -5.20 -0.16 0.23
C ASN A 37 -4.96 1.19 0.92
N ASN A 38 -5.54 2.28 0.40
CA ASN A 38 -5.48 3.59 1.06
C ASN A 38 -6.09 3.53 2.47
N ARG A 39 -7.26 2.88 2.60
CA ARG A 39 -7.92 2.66 3.90
C ARG A 39 -7.03 1.85 4.85
N GLN A 40 -6.46 0.74 4.39
CA GLN A 40 -5.57 -0.12 5.20
C GLN A 40 -4.33 0.64 5.70
N LYS A 41 -3.68 1.42 4.83
CA LYS A 41 -2.54 2.26 5.21
C LYS A 41 -2.92 3.28 6.29
N ARG A 42 -4.11 3.91 6.19
CA ARG A 42 -4.64 4.82 7.22
C ARG A 42 -4.95 4.12 8.53
N MET A 43 -5.37 2.86 8.50
CA MET A 43 -5.63 2.05 9.71
C MET A 43 -4.35 1.52 10.36
N GLY A 44 -3.15 1.94 9.91
CA GLY A 44 -1.88 1.49 10.46
C GLY A 44 -1.43 0.12 9.96
N TYR A 45 -2.13 -0.45 8.98
CA TYR A 45 -1.78 -1.74 8.39
C TYR A 45 -0.65 -1.54 7.38
N ASN A 46 0.58 -1.57 7.89
CA ASN A 46 1.78 -1.44 7.08
C ASN A 46 2.26 -2.84 6.67
N ALA A 47 1.70 -3.36 5.58
CA ALA A 47 1.96 -4.70 5.08
C ALA A 47 3.47 -5.01 4.93
N ALA A 48 4.32 -3.99 4.70
CA ALA A 48 5.77 -4.15 4.67
C ALA A 48 6.38 -4.45 6.06
N VAL A 49 5.88 -3.80 7.12
CA VAL A 49 6.30 -4.07 8.51
C VAL A 49 5.83 -5.45 8.93
N GLU A 50 4.57 -5.76 8.65
CA GLU A 50 3.98 -7.05 9.00
C GLU A 50 4.67 -8.21 8.25
N PHE A 51 5.01 -8.00 6.98
CA PHE A 51 5.81 -8.94 6.21
C PHE A 51 7.22 -9.13 6.81
N THR A 52 7.85 -8.05 7.26
CA THR A 52 9.17 -8.11 7.92
C THR A 52 9.08 -8.87 9.24
N GLU A 53 8.06 -8.60 10.06
CA GLU A 53 7.81 -9.33 11.31
C GLU A 53 7.54 -10.82 11.08
N GLN A 54 6.76 -11.17 10.06
CA GLN A 54 6.51 -12.57 9.71
C GLN A 54 7.78 -13.27 9.25
N MET A 55 8.61 -12.61 8.43
CA MET A 55 9.91 -13.16 8.02
C MET A 55 10.86 -13.35 9.21
N SER A 56 10.98 -12.35 10.10
CA SER A 56 11.80 -12.47 11.31
C SER A 56 11.37 -13.64 12.19
N ARG A 57 10.07 -13.80 12.45
CA ARG A 57 9.54 -14.94 13.21
C ARG A 57 9.81 -16.28 12.53
N PHE A 58 9.74 -16.32 11.19
CA PHE A 58 10.06 -17.54 10.44
C PHE A 58 11.53 -17.94 10.57
N PHE A 59 12.45 -16.98 10.57
CA PHE A 59 13.88 -17.27 10.77
C PHE A 59 14.22 -17.64 12.22
N GLU A 60 13.59 -17.03 13.22
CA GLU A 60 13.77 -17.41 14.64
C GLU A 60 13.32 -18.85 14.90
N ASN A 61 12.16 -19.25 14.38
CA ASN A 61 11.65 -20.62 14.53
C ASN A 61 12.47 -21.69 13.79
N LYS A 62 13.33 -21.30 12.84
CA LYS A 62 14.18 -22.23 12.09
C LYS A 62 15.56 -22.45 12.73
N ASN A 63 15.90 -21.65 13.74
CA ASN A 63 17.18 -21.68 14.45
C ASN A 63 17.06 -22.29 15.87
N GLN A 64 15.90 -22.86 16.21
CA GLN A 64 15.70 -23.83 17.31
C GLN A 64 15.55 -25.23 16.72
#